data_AF-A0A5P1E3X0-F1
#
_entry.id   AF-A0A5P1E3X0-F1
#
_cell.length_a   1.000
_cell.length_b   1.000
_cell.length_c   1.000
_cell.angle_alpha   90.00
_cell.angle_beta   90.00
_cell.angle_gamma   90.00
#
_symmetry.space_group_name_H-M   'P 1'
#
loop_
_entity.id
_entity.type
_entity.pdbx_description
1 polymer ?
#
loop_
_entity_poly.entity_id
_entity_poly.type
_entity_poly.pdbx_seq_one_letter_code
_entity_poly.pdbx_strand_id
1 'polypeptide(L)'
;MQVIFVDADQVVRADMGELYDMDIKGRPLAYTPFCDNNKEMDGYRFWRQGFWKDHLRGRPYHISALYVVDLVKFRQTAAGDTLRVFYETLSKDPNSLSNLDQDLPNYAQHTVPIYSLPQEWLWCESWCGNATKSKAKTIDLCNNPMTKEPKLQGAKRIIPEWVDLDKEARRVTSVISGEQKDLTQAPPLSPQPDSSTSKGEERDLESLAEL
;
A
#
# COMPACT_ATOMS: atom_id res chain seq x y z
N MET A 1 -5.25 21.89 9.60
CA MET A 1 -4.03 21.05 9.65
C MET A 1 -4.46 19.62 9.40
N GLN A 2 -3.98 19.04 8.31
CA GLN A 2 -4.26 17.66 7.94
C GLN A 2 -3.00 16.80 8.06
N VAL A 3 -3.18 15.49 8.17
CA VAL A 3 -2.13 14.47 8.05
C VAL A 3 -2.57 13.47 6.99
N ILE A 4 -1.63 13.05 6.15
CA ILE A 4 -1.84 12.01 5.16
C ILE A 4 -1.01 10.80 5.56
N PHE A 5 -1.66 9.65 5.65
CA PHE A 5 -0.98 8.36 5.77
C PHE A 5 -0.82 7.74 4.38
N VAL A 6 0.38 7.24 4.10
CA VAL A 6 0.75 6.51 2.90
C VAL A 6 1.48 5.25 3.34
N ASP A 7 1.00 4.08 2.92
CA ASP A 7 1.66 2.81 3.24
C ASP A 7 3.07 2.73 2.61
N ALA A 8 3.98 2.01 3.27
CA ALA A 8 5.40 2.05 2.99
C ALA A 8 5.80 1.44 1.63
N ASP A 9 4.95 0.58 1.07
CA ASP A 9 5.17 -0.10 -0.20
C ASP A 9 4.48 0.61 -1.37
N GLN A 10 3.90 1.79 -1.16
CA GLN A 10 3.29 2.58 -2.23
C GLN A 10 4.31 3.35 -3.06
N VAL A 11 3.97 3.53 -4.33
CA VAL A 11 4.62 4.51 -5.21
C VAL A 11 3.62 5.61 -5.55
N VAL A 12 4.04 6.85 -5.31
CA VAL A 12 3.23 8.06 -5.55
C VAL A 12 3.68 8.73 -6.86
N ARG A 13 2.73 8.98 -7.76
CA ARG A 13 2.92 9.61 -9.07
C ARG A 13 2.32 11.01 -9.18
N ALA A 14 1.59 11.45 -8.16
CA ALA A 14 0.90 12.74 -8.12
C ALA A 14 1.51 13.68 -7.08
N ASP A 15 1.18 14.97 -7.18
CA ASP A 15 1.46 15.93 -6.12
C ASP A 15 0.55 15.66 -4.91
N MET A 16 1.16 15.28 -3.78
CA MET A 16 0.43 15.03 -2.52
C MET A 16 -0.22 16.29 -1.95
N GLY A 17 0.20 17.48 -2.39
CA GLY A 17 -0.48 18.74 -2.10
C GLY A 17 -1.93 18.76 -2.60
N GLU A 18 -2.22 18.13 -3.74
CA GLU A 18 -3.59 18.00 -4.24
C GLU A 18 -4.50 17.23 -3.28
N LEU A 19 -3.96 16.21 -2.59
CA LEU A 19 -4.70 15.45 -1.60
C LEU A 19 -4.82 16.22 -0.29
N TYR A 20 -3.77 16.94 0.11
CA TYR A 20 -3.74 17.77 1.30
C TYR A 20 -4.75 18.94 1.25
N ASP A 21 -4.92 19.55 0.08
CA ASP A 21 -5.82 20.68 -0.09
C ASP A 21 -7.25 20.25 -0.48
N MET A 22 -7.51 18.95 -0.60
CA MET A 22 -8.82 18.44 -1.00
C MET A 22 -9.91 18.81 0.01
N ASP A 23 -11.01 19.36 -0.48
CA ASP A 23 -12.21 19.59 0.32
C ASP A 23 -12.94 18.26 0.61
N ILE A 24 -12.64 17.69 1.77
CA ILE A 24 -13.27 16.47 2.29
C ILE A 24 -14.65 16.70 2.93
N LYS A 25 -15.29 17.85 2.64
CA LYS A 25 -16.67 18.20 3.02
C LYS A 25 -16.92 18.17 4.52
N GLY A 26 -15.93 18.65 5.28
CA GLY A 26 -15.98 18.72 6.74
C GLY A 26 -16.04 17.37 7.44
N ARG A 27 -15.65 16.27 6.77
CA ARG A 27 -15.51 14.95 7.39
C ARG A 27 -14.15 14.81 8.08
N PRO A 28 -14.06 14.12 9.23
CA PRO A 28 -12.81 13.98 9.96
C PRO A 28 -11.79 13.06 9.24
N LEU A 29 -12.26 12.16 8.38
CA LEU A 29 -11.47 11.15 7.70
C LEU A 29 -11.80 11.12 6.20
N ALA A 30 -10.80 10.81 5.37
CA ALA A 30 -10.99 10.53 3.95
C ALA A 30 -10.17 9.31 3.53
N TYR A 31 -10.80 8.33 2.89
CA TYR A 31 -10.18 7.07 2.50
C TYR A 31 -10.56 6.72 1.05
N THR A 32 -9.73 5.95 0.37
CA THR A 32 -10.06 5.44 -0.97
C THR A 32 -10.89 4.15 -0.87
N PRO A 33 -12.03 4.03 -1.58
CA PRO A 33 -12.79 2.78 -1.62
C PRO A 33 -12.05 1.70 -2.42
N PHE A 34 -12.39 0.43 -2.15
CA PHE A 34 -11.96 -0.68 -3.00
C PHE A 34 -12.41 -0.50 -4.45
N CYS A 35 -11.50 -0.71 -5.41
CA CYS A 35 -11.83 -0.85 -6.83
C CYS A 35 -12.83 -1.98 -7.05
N ASP A 36 -13.79 -1.81 -7.96
CA ASP A 36 -14.80 -2.81 -8.32
C ASP A 36 -14.70 -3.30 -9.78
N ASN A 37 -13.67 -2.89 -10.51
CA ASN A 37 -13.55 -3.09 -11.95
C ASN A 37 -12.62 -4.25 -12.37
N ASN A 38 -12.06 -5.02 -11.42
CA ASN A 38 -11.51 -6.35 -11.70
C ASN A 38 -12.52 -7.44 -11.29
N LYS A 39 -13.13 -8.09 -12.30
CA LYS A 39 -14.17 -9.12 -12.12
C LYS A 39 -13.60 -10.46 -11.66
N GLU A 40 -12.34 -10.76 -11.94
CA GLU A 40 -11.69 -12.00 -11.51
C GLU A 40 -11.64 -12.11 -9.98
N MET A 41 -11.65 -10.96 -9.31
CA MET A 41 -11.61 -10.88 -7.85
C MET A 41 -12.98 -10.88 -7.18
N ASP A 42 -14.10 -10.98 -7.91
CA ASP A 42 -15.45 -10.84 -7.32
C ASP A 42 -15.73 -11.86 -6.21
N GLY A 43 -15.18 -13.08 -6.31
CA GLY A 43 -15.30 -14.11 -5.27
C GLY A 43 -14.57 -13.78 -3.96
N TYR A 44 -13.60 -12.87 -3.98
CA TYR A 44 -12.82 -12.45 -2.81
C TYR A 44 -13.34 -11.16 -2.16
N ARG A 45 -14.39 -10.55 -2.71
CA ARG A 45 -15.00 -9.30 -2.20
C ARG A 45 -15.91 -9.59 -1.01
N PHE A 46 -15.32 -9.99 0.10
CA PHE A 46 -16.05 -10.39 1.31
C PHE A 46 -17.01 -9.30 1.81
N TRP A 47 -16.70 -8.02 1.59
CA TRP A 47 -17.56 -6.89 1.99
C TRP A 47 -18.87 -6.77 1.20
N ARG A 48 -19.03 -7.51 0.09
CA ARG A 48 -20.26 -7.54 -0.71
C ARG A 48 -21.27 -8.58 -0.24
N GLN A 49 -20.96 -9.34 0.81
CA GLN A 49 -21.81 -10.38 1.37
C GLN A 49 -21.79 -10.39 2.90
N GLY A 50 -22.73 -11.11 3.50
CA GLY A 50 -22.82 -11.32 4.94
C GLY A 50 -22.85 -10.02 5.75
N PHE A 51 -22.16 -10.05 6.91
CA PHE A 51 -22.14 -8.97 7.90
C PHE A 51 -21.82 -7.60 7.29
N TRP A 52 -20.74 -7.49 6.51
CA TRP A 52 -20.29 -6.21 5.98
C TRP A 52 -21.30 -5.58 5.03
N LYS A 53 -21.93 -6.37 4.15
CA LYS A 53 -22.97 -5.87 3.25
C LYS A 53 -24.12 -5.23 4.03
N ASP A 54 -24.60 -5.93 5.06
CA ASP A 54 -25.76 -5.52 5.86
C ASP A 54 -25.41 -4.32 6.75
N HIS A 55 -24.21 -4.34 7.36
CA HIS A 55 -23.72 -3.25 8.20
C HIS A 55 -23.48 -1.97 7.41
N LEU A 56 -22.85 -2.05 6.23
CA LEU A 56 -22.49 -0.88 5.43
C LEU A 56 -23.69 -0.14 4.83
N ARG A 57 -24.83 -0.81 4.61
CA ARG A 57 -26.07 -0.21 4.08
C ARG A 57 -25.86 0.61 2.80
N GLY A 58 -25.08 0.05 1.88
CA GLY A 58 -24.75 0.69 0.60
C GLY A 58 -23.57 1.66 0.64
N ARG A 59 -22.93 1.87 1.81
CA ARG A 59 -21.68 2.62 1.87
C ARG A 59 -20.50 1.79 1.36
N PRO A 60 -19.46 2.41 0.79
CA PRO A 60 -18.28 1.70 0.34
C PRO A 60 -17.51 1.05 1.49
N TYR A 61 -16.75 0.01 1.14
CA TYR A 61 -15.67 -0.51 1.98
C TYR A 61 -14.36 0.15 1.55
N HIS A 62 -13.68 0.79 2.49
CA HIS A 62 -12.49 1.61 2.27
C HIS A 62 -11.20 0.88 2.62
N ILE A 63 -10.10 1.27 1.95
CA ILE A 63 -8.76 0.69 2.12
C ILE A 63 -7.90 1.59 3.02
N SER A 64 -7.17 1.01 3.97
CA SER A 64 -6.31 1.74 4.93
C SER A 64 -4.91 2.11 4.40
N ALA A 65 -4.58 1.76 3.16
CA ALA A 65 -3.26 2.02 2.58
C ALA A 65 -3.01 3.52 2.26
N LEU A 66 -4.07 4.30 2.01
CA LEU A 66 -3.99 5.75 1.79
C LEU A 66 -5.19 6.45 2.42
N TYR A 67 -4.96 7.38 3.34
CA TYR A 67 -6.03 8.16 3.95
C TYR A 67 -5.57 9.53 4.47
N VAL A 68 -6.53 10.44 4.60
CA VAL A 68 -6.35 11.79 5.16
C VAL A 68 -7.10 11.90 6.47
N VAL A 69 -6.47 12.55 7.45
CA VAL A 69 -7.09 12.92 8.72
C VAL A 69 -7.10 14.43 8.83
N ASP A 70 -8.29 15.04 8.85
CA ASP A 70 -8.43 16.43 9.31
C ASP A 70 -8.37 16.44 10.84
N LEU A 71 -7.18 16.73 11.37
CA LEU A 71 -6.93 16.70 12.80
C LEU A 71 -7.77 17.73 13.58
N VAL A 72 -8.16 18.84 12.95
CA VAL A 72 -9.03 19.84 13.60
C VAL A 72 -10.42 19.24 13.75
N LYS A 73 -10.99 18.73 12.66
CA LYS A 73 -12.33 18.14 12.70
C LYS A 73 -12.38 16.87 13.55
N PHE A 74 -11.37 16.01 13.43
CA PHE A 74 -11.24 14.77 14.18
C PHE A 74 -11.26 15.00 15.70
N ARG A 75 -10.59 16.06 16.18
CA ARG A 75 -10.63 16.48 17.59
C ARG A 75 -11.98 17.10 17.96
N GLN A 76 -12.49 18.02 17.14
CA GLN A 76 -13.76 18.70 17.39
C GLN A 76 -14.94 17.72 17.54
N THR A 77 -14.93 16.62 16.80
CA THR A 77 -16.00 15.61 16.83
C THR A 77 -15.70 14.43 17.77
N ALA A 78 -14.62 14.48 18.56
CA ALA A 78 -14.18 13.36 19.40
C ALA A 78 -14.13 12.01 18.65
N ALA A 79 -13.70 12.04 17.38
CA ALA A 79 -13.70 10.85 16.53
C ALA A 79 -12.77 9.76 17.08
N GLY A 80 -11.61 10.16 17.63
CA GLY A 80 -10.66 9.24 18.25
C GLY A 80 -11.22 8.50 19.46
N ASP A 81 -11.98 9.19 20.32
CA ASP A 81 -12.60 8.54 21.49
C ASP A 81 -13.71 7.57 21.05
N THR A 82 -14.50 7.95 20.04
CA THR A 82 -15.49 7.06 19.44
C THR A 82 -14.84 5.79 18.87
N LEU A 83 -13.73 5.93 18.12
CA LEU A 83 -12.99 4.79 17.57
C LEU A 83 -12.45 3.88 18.69
N ARG A 84 -11.92 4.44 19.79
CA ARG A 84 -11.44 3.66 20.94
C ARG A 84 -12.57 2.89 21.63
N VAL A 85 -13.75 3.48 21.78
CA VAL A 85 -14.92 2.80 22.38
C VAL A 85 -15.39 1.63 21.49
N PHE A 86 -15.43 1.82 20.17
CA PHE A 86 -15.74 0.72 19.26
C PHE A 86 -14.68 -0.38 19.32
N TYR A 87 -13.38 0.00 19.32
CA TYR A 87 -12.29 -0.95 19.48
C TYR A 87 -12.44 -1.78 20.76
N GLU A 88 -12.63 -1.13 21.92
CA GLU A 88 -12.80 -1.80 23.22
C GLU A 88 -13.99 -2.77 23.25
N THR A 89 -15.04 -2.48 22.48
CA THR A 89 -16.21 -3.36 22.39
C THR A 89 -15.95 -4.55 21.49
N LEU A 90 -15.35 -4.32 20.32
CA LEU A 90 -15.13 -5.34 19.28
C LEU A 90 -13.93 -6.25 19.58
N SER A 91 -12.88 -5.72 20.23
CA SER A 91 -11.65 -6.47 20.55
C SER A 91 -11.85 -7.62 21.54
N LYS A 92 -13.01 -7.67 22.19
CA LYS A 92 -13.41 -8.77 23.10
C LYS A 92 -13.58 -10.10 22.37
N ASP A 93 -13.94 -10.06 21.09
CA ASP A 93 -13.97 -11.24 20.22
C ASP A 93 -12.77 -11.20 19.27
N PRO A 94 -11.84 -12.17 19.35
CA PRO A 94 -10.65 -12.20 18.50
C PRO A 94 -10.96 -12.32 17.01
N ASN A 95 -12.19 -12.69 16.63
CA ASN A 95 -12.58 -12.85 15.22
C ASN A 95 -13.22 -11.58 14.62
N SER A 96 -13.44 -10.52 15.40
CA SER A 96 -14.21 -9.36 14.96
C SER A 96 -13.42 -8.31 14.15
N LEU A 97 -12.10 -8.20 14.37
CA LEU A 97 -11.23 -7.20 13.74
C LEU A 97 -10.03 -7.88 13.08
N SER A 98 -10.25 -8.53 11.93
CA SER A 98 -9.19 -9.25 11.22
C SER A 98 -8.08 -8.31 10.75
N ASN A 99 -8.44 -7.11 10.28
CA ASN A 99 -7.50 -6.05 9.91
C ASN A 99 -7.92 -4.76 10.62
N LEU A 100 -7.44 -4.56 11.85
CA LEU A 100 -7.86 -3.47 12.75
C LEU A 100 -7.92 -2.09 12.09
N ASP A 101 -6.86 -1.73 11.37
CA ASP A 101 -6.65 -0.44 10.71
C ASP A 101 -7.66 -0.16 9.59
N GLN A 102 -8.18 -1.22 8.95
CA GLN A 102 -9.19 -1.12 7.90
C GLN A 102 -10.60 -1.34 8.44
N ASP A 103 -10.79 -2.37 9.26
CA ASP A 103 -12.10 -2.82 9.73
C ASP A 103 -12.70 -1.80 10.71
N LEU A 104 -11.90 -1.20 11.60
CA LEU A 104 -12.43 -0.26 12.60
C LEU A 104 -13.01 1.02 11.97
N PRO A 105 -12.33 1.74 11.05
CA PRO A 105 -12.94 2.86 10.34
C PRO A 105 -14.18 2.46 9.53
N ASN A 106 -14.12 1.31 8.83
CA ASN A 106 -15.25 0.81 8.04
C ASN A 106 -16.47 0.47 8.91
N TYR A 107 -16.26 -0.08 10.10
CA TYR A 107 -17.32 -0.35 11.07
C TYR A 107 -17.91 0.96 11.61
N ALA A 108 -17.04 1.89 12.00
CA ALA A 108 -17.42 3.12 12.68
C ALA A 108 -18.02 4.18 11.75
N GLN A 109 -17.99 3.99 10.42
CA GLN A 109 -18.29 5.05 9.45
C GLN A 109 -19.67 5.70 9.58
N HIS A 110 -20.65 5.00 10.17
CA HIS A 110 -21.97 5.57 10.47
C HIS A 110 -21.92 6.69 11.51
N THR A 111 -20.95 6.62 12.43
CA THR A 111 -20.75 7.57 13.54
C THR A 111 -19.56 8.50 13.30
N VAL A 112 -18.50 7.99 12.67
CA VAL A 112 -17.29 8.75 12.29
C VAL A 112 -17.27 8.85 10.76
N PRO A 113 -17.79 9.93 10.15
CA PRO A 113 -17.98 9.99 8.70
C PRO A 113 -16.66 9.92 7.93
N ILE A 114 -16.67 9.14 6.85
CA ILE A 114 -15.55 9.02 5.90
C ILE A 114 -15.93 9.72 4.59
N TYR A 115 -15.03 10.56 4.08
CA TYR A 115 -15.08 11.05 2.71
C TYR A 115 -14.46 9.99 1.78
N SER A 116 -15.21 9.52 0.78
CA SER A 116 -14.64 8.61 -0.21
C SER A 116 -13.80 9.39 -1.21
N LEU A 117 -12.50 9.14 -1.22
CA LEU A 117 -11.58 9.73 -2.19
C LEU A 117 -11.88 9.22 -3.61
N PRO A 118 -11.57 10.02 -4.65
CA PRO A 118 -11.64 9.58 -6.04
C PRO A 118 -10.81 8.29 -6.29
N GLN A 119 -11.32 7.41 -7.13
CA GLN A 119 -10.70 6.09 -7.36
C GLN A 119 -9.27 6.18 -7.89
N GLU A 120 -8.91 7.23 -8.63
CA GLU A 120 -7.54 7.41 -9.11
C GLU A 120 -6.50 7.54 -7.99
N TRP A 121 -6.90 7.85 -6.75
CA TRP A 121 -5.98 8.00 -5.62
C TRP A 121 -5.39 6.68 -5.12
N LEU A 122 -5.95 5.53 -5.46
CA LEU A 122 -5.38 4.25 -5.07
C LEU A 122 -5.65 3.20 -6.13
N TRP A 123 -4.57 2.63 -6.66
CA TRP A 123 -4.63 1.51 -7.58
C TRP A 123 -3.83 0.33 -7.02
N CYS A 124 -4.38 -0.88 -7.06
CA CYS A 124 -3.62 -2.11 -6.88
C CYS A 124 -4.02 -3.13 -7.95
N GLU A 125 -3.04 -3.89 -8.44
CA GLU A 125 -3.21 -4.87 -9.51
C GLU A 125 -4.28 -5.92 -9.21
N SER A 126 -4.39 -6.39 -7.97
CA SER A 126 -5.40 -7.41 -7.65
C SER A 126 -6.80 -6.85 -7.84
N TRP A 127 -7.12 -5.67 -7.29
CA TRP A 127 -8.49 -5.20 -7.21
C TRP A 127 -8.93 -4.29 -8.35
N CYS A 128 -7.98 -3.62 -9.00
CA CYS A 128 -8.23 -2.61 -10.01
C CYS A 128 -7.91 -3.12 -11.41
N GLY A 129 -8.78 -2.86 -12.38
CA GLY A 129 -8.55 -3.22 -13.78
C GLY A 129 -7.36 -2.47 -14.38
N ASN A 130 -6.58 -3.14 -15.24
CA ASN A 130 -5.39 -2.56 -15.88
C ASN A 130 -5.68 -1.27 -16.68
N ALA A 131 -6.89 -1.11 -17.21
CA ALA A 131 -7.29 0.09 -17.96
C ALA A 131 -7.26 1.38 -17.13
N THR A 132 -7.33 1.30 -15.79
CA THR A 132 -7.29 2.49 -14.92
C THR A 132 -5.89 2.82 -14.41
N LYS A 133 -4.90 1.94 -14.61
CA LYS A 133 -3.54 2.09 -14.10
C LYS A 133 -2.83 3.35 -14.58
N SER A 134 -3.08 3.78 -15.82
CA SER A 134 -2.48 5.00 -16.39
C SER A 134 -2.98 6.28 -15.73
N LYS A 135 -4.12 6.24 -15.03
CA LYS A 135 -4.70 7.37 -14.28
C LYS A 135 -4.33 7.33 -12.80
N ALA A 136 -3.68 6.27 -12.33
CA ALA A 136 -3.38 6.08 -10.92
C ALA A 136 -2.40 7.14 -10.39
N LYS A 137 -2.81 7.82 -9.32
CA LYS A 137 -2.01 8.80 -8.57
C LYS A 137 -1.11 8.13 -7.54
N THR A 138 -1.55 7.04 -6.95
CA THR A 138 -0.69 6.14 -6.15
C THR A 138 -0.94 4.70 -6.55
N ILE A 139 0.09 3.87 -6.41
CA ILE A 139 0.02 2.43 -6.63
C ILE A 139 0.44 1.71 -5.36
N ASP A 140 -0.45 0.87 -4.85
CA ASP A 140 -0.26 0.00 -3.70
C ASP A 140 0.13 -1.41 -4.14
N LEU A 141 1.12 -2.00 -3.46
CA LEU A 141 1.59 -3.36 -3.71
C LEU A 141 0.81 -4.35 -2.84
N CYS A 142 -0.51 -4.32 -3.01
CA CYS A 142 -1.42 -5.15 -2.22
C CYS A 142 -1.22 -6.65 -2.48
N ASN A 143 -1.53 -7.45 -1.45
CA ASN A 143 -1.45 -8.90 -1.53
C ASN A 143 -2.49 -9.46 -2.51
N ASN A 144 -2.07 -10.44 -3.32
CA ASN A 144 -2.97 -11.14 -4.22
C ASN A 144 -3.56 -12.38 -3.50
N PRO A 145 -4.90 -12.53 -3.43
CA PRO A 145 -5.50 -13.70 -2.78
C PRO A 145 -5.39 -14.98 -3.62
N MET A 146 -5.07 -14.88 -4.91
CA MET A 146 -4.91 -16.02 -5.83
C MET A 146 -3.47 -16.50 -5.97
N THR A 147 -2.48 -15.62 -5.73
CA THR A 147 -1.06 -15.92 -5.93
C THR A 147 -0.22 -15.43 -4.76
N LYS A 148 0.93 -16.07 -4.51
CA LYS A 148 1.87 -15.67 -3.44
C LYS A 148 3.14 -15.04 -4.02
N GLU A 149 2.98 -14.12 -4.97
CA GLU A 149 4.14 -13.40 -5.53
C GLU A 149 4.77 -12.49 -4.46
N PRO A 150 6.09 -12.54 -4.23
CA PRO A 150 6.77 -11.64 -3.30
C PRO A 150 6.68 -10.17 -3.75
N LYS A 151 6.53 -9.24 -2.80
CA LYS A 151 6.39 -7.79 -3.09
C LYS A 151 7.51 -7.22 -3.95
N LEU A 152 8.76 -7.64 -3.76
CA LEU A 152 9.90 -7.18 -4.57
C LEU A 152 9.78 -7.57 -6.05
N GLN A 153 9.24 -8.76 -6.33
CA GLN A 153 9.01 -9.21 -7.70
C GLN A 153 7.83 -8.45 -8.31
N GLY A 154 6.74 -8.29 -7.55
CA GLY A 154 5.59 -7.49 -7.93
C GLY A 154 5.98 -6.04 -8.25
N ALA A 155 6.78 -5.39 -7.41
CA ALA A 155 7.23 -4.01 -7.60
C ALA A 155 7.91 -3.80 -8.97
N LYS A 156 8.91 -4.64 -9.29
CA LYS A 156 9.65 -4.57 -10.57
C LYS A 156 8.77 -4.79 -11.80
N ARG A 157 7.75 -5.66 -11.68
CA ARG A 157 6.84 -6.03 -12.78
C ARG A 157 5.71 -5.01 -12.95
N ILE A 158 5.14 -4.53 -11.85
CA ILE A 158 3.97 -3.67 -11.83
C ILE A 158 4.38 -2.21 -12.07
N ILE A 159 5.51 -1.76 -11.54
CA ILE A 159 5.88 -0.35 -11.50
C ILE A 159 7.22 -0.16 -12.24
N PRO A 160 7.21 0.22 -13.53
CA PRO A 160 8.44 0.32 -14.32
C PRO A 160 9.52 1.21 -13.71
N GLU A 161 9.11 2.32 -13.08
CA GLU A 161 10.00 3.28 -12.45
C GLU A 161 10.61 2.81 -11.11
N TRP A 162 10.09 1.72 -10.51
CA TRP A 162 10.56 1.25 -9.20
C TRP A 162 12.04 0.86 -9.20
N VAL A 163 12.51 0.26 -10.29
CA VAL A 163 13.92 -0.15 -10.44
C VAL A 163 14.87 1.04 -10.41
N ASP A 164 14.46 2.17 -10.99
CA ASP A 164 15.30 3.36 -11.02
C ASP A 164 15.25 4.13 -9.69
N LEU A 165 14.10 4.13 -9.00
CA LEU A 165 13.98 4.63 -7.63
C LEU A 165 14.86 3.83 -6.64
N ASP A 166 14.85 2.50 -6.73
CA ASP A 166 15.72 1.63 -5.90
C ASP A 166 17.21 1.90 -6.18
N LYS A 167 17.61 2.05 -7.45
CA LYS A 167 18.99 2.43 -7.81
C LYS A 167 19.38 3.78 -7.21
N GLU A 168 18.50 4.77 -7.27
CA GLU A 168 18.77 6.10 -6.70
C GLU A 168 18.93 6.03 -5.19
N ALA A 169 18.02 5.35 -4.49
CA ALA A 169 18.09 5.15 -3.05
C ALA A 169 19.41 4.48 -2.64
N ARG A 170 19.80 3.39 -3.31
CA ARG A 170 21.08 2.70 -3.08
C ARG A 170 22.29 3.60 -3.32
N ARG A 171 22.26 4.43 -4.38
CA ARG A 171 23.33 5.39 -4.67
C ARG A 171 23.48 6.42 -3.55
N VAL A 172 22.37 6.94 -3.02
CA VAL A 172 22.41 7.89 -1.90
C VAL A 172 22.93 7.19 -0.64
N THR A 173 22.45 5.99 -0.34
CA THR A 173 22.90 5.21 0.82
C THR A 173 24.40 4.92 0.76
N SER A 174 24.95 4.52 -0.40
CA SER A 174 26.38 4.22 -0.52
C SER A 174 27.28 5.46 -0.34
N VAL A 175 26.79 6.65 -0.76
CA VAL A 175 27.47 7.93 -0.51
C VAL A 175 27.51 8.24 0.98
N ILE A 176 26.39 8.04 1.70
CA ILE A 176 26.30 8.33 3.14
C ILE A 176 27.11 7.31 3.96
N SER A 177 27.10 6.04 3.58
CA SER A 177 27.83 4.96 4.26
C SER A 177 29.34 4.99 4.02
N GLY A 178 29.86 5.87 3.15
CA GLY A 178 31.28 5.95 2.83
C GLY A 178 31.80 4.78 1.97
N GLU A 179 30.89 4.04 1.32
CA GLU A 179 31.22 2.90 0.45
C GLU A 179 31.64 3.34 -0.96
N GLN A 180 31.56 4.64 -1.29
CA GLN A 180 32.19 5.18 -2.48
C GLN A 180 33.72 5.21 -2.35
N LYS A 181 34.35 4.06 -2.56
CA LYS A 181 35.71 4.00 -3.12
C LYS A 181 35.58 3.84 -4.64
N ASP A 182 35.87 4.93 -5.34
CA ASP A 182 36.34 4.99 -6.73
C ASP A 182 35.63 4.08 -7.77
N LEU A 183 34.58 4.59 -8.41
CA LEU A 183 34.10 4.07 -9.71
C LEU A 183 34.77 4.79 -10.90
N THR A 184 35.83 5.56 -10.67
CA THR A 184 36.60 6.27 -11.69
C THR A 184 37.92 5.58 -11.98
N GLN A 185 37.86 4.36 -12.51
CA GLN A 185 38.90 3.82 -13.41
C GLN A 185 38.40 2.53 -14.06
N ALA A 186 37.93 2.63 -15.30
CA ALA A 186 37.87 1.47 -16.19
C ALA A 186 39.24 1.32 -16.85
N PRO A 187 39.98 0.20 -16.65
CA PRO A 187 41.13 -0.11 -17.48
C PRO A 187 40.65 -0.67 -18.85
N PRO A 188 41.43 -0.51 -19.92
CA PRO A 188 41.02 -0.94 -21.26
C PRO A 188 40.95 -2.47 -21.36
N LEU A 189 39.95 -2.98 -22.10
CA LEU A 189 39.88 -4.38 -22.50
C LEU A 189 41.10 -4.76 -23.35
N SER A 190 41.71 -5.91 -23.04
CA SER A 190 42.46 -6.72 -23.99
C SER A 190 42.20 -8.20 -23.69
N PRO A 191 41.92 -9.05 -24.70
CA PRO A 191 41.53 -10.45 -24.50
C PRO A 191 42.75 -11.38 -24.49
N GLN A 192 42.57 -12.61 -23.97
CA GLN A 192 43.22 -13.91 -24.29
C GLN A 192 43.13 -14.87 -23.06
N PRO A 193 43.28 -16.21 -23.19
CA PRO A 193 42.25 -17.19 -23.55
C PRO A 193 41.99 -18.24 -22.43
N ASP A 194 40.99 -19.09 -22.68
CA ASP A 194 40.44 -20.14 -21.79
C ASP A 194 41.47 -21.07 -21.12
N SER A 195 41.24 -21.39 -19.84
CA SER A 195 41.49 -22.73 -19.33
C SER A 195 40.49 -23.12 -18.24
N SER A 196 39.96 -24.33 -18.40
CA SER A 196 39.08 -25.10 -17.52
C SER A 196 39.58 -25.22 -16.08
N THR A 197 38.69 -25.33 -15.07
CA THR A 197 38.33 -26.58 -14.34
C THR A 197 37.26 -26.28 -13.27
N SER A 198 36.61 -27.35 -12.82
CA SER A 198 35.31 -27.51 -12.14
C SER A 198 35.20 -27.27 -10.62
N LYS A 199 33.93 -27.17 -10.19
CA LYS A 199 33.26 -27.59 -8.92
C LYS A 199 33.13 -26.59 -7.77
N GLY A 200 31.87 -26.43 -7.33
CA GLY A 200 31.48 -25.94 -6.00
C GLY A 200 30.06 -25.38 -5.98
N GLU A 201 29.04 -26.25 -5.86
CA GLU A 201 27.69 -25.83 -5.47
C GLU A 201 27.66 -25.60 -3.96
N GLU A 202 27.54 -24.35 -3.52
CA GLU A 202 27.11 -24.00 -2.17
C GLU A 202 25.70 -23.43 -2.22
N ARG A 203 24.81 -24.07 -1.47
CA ARG A 203 23.40 -23.71 -1.30
C ARG A 203 23.32 -22.72 -0.13
N ASP A 204 22.84 -21.51 -0.41
CA ASP A 204 22.54 -20.50 0.61
C ASP A 204 21.32 -20.92 1.44
N LEU A 205 21.58 -21.19 2.72
CA LEU A 205 20.59 -21.44 3.78
C LEU A 205 20.23 -20.12 4.45
N GLU A 206 19.43 -19.28 3.77
CA GLU A 206 18.87 -18.07 4.37
C GLU A 206 17.43 -17.84 3.89
N SER A 207 16.59 -18.89 4.00
CA SER A 207 15.18 -18.86 3.60
C SER A 207 14.28 -19.65 4.55
N LEU A 208 14.56 -19.60 5.85
CA LEU A 208 13.67 -20.15 6.89
C LEU A 208 13.64 -19.22 8.11
N ALA A 209 13.02 -18.06 7.93
CA ALA A 209 12.44 -17.29 9.02
C ALA A 209 11.32 -16.45 8.43
N GLU A 210 10.10 -17.02 8.41
CA GLU A 210 8.79 -16.38 8.55
C GLU A 210 7.72 -17.38 8.08
N LEU A 211 7.24 -18.16 9.04
CA LEU A 211 6.00 -18.94 9.00
C LEU A 211 4.93 -18.19 9.79
#